data_AF-A0A9W6HWN2-F1
#
_entry.id   AF-A0A9W6HWN2-F1
#
_cell.length_a   1.000
_cell.length_b   1.000
_cell.length_c   1.000
_cell.angle_alpha   90.00
_cell.angle_beta   90.00
_cell.angle_gamma   90.00
#
_symmetry.space_group_name_H-M   'P 1'
#
loop_
_entity.id
_entity.type
_entity.pdbx_description
1 polymer ?
#
loop_
_entity_poly.entity_id
_entity_poly.type
_entity_poly.pdbx_seq_one_letter_code
_entity_poly.pdbx_strand_id
1 'polypeptide(L)' 'MSRRAFYRWRKIGHAPQDLKLPNGEIRVWRSEVTTWLESLREAA' A
#
# COMPACT_ATOMS: atom_id res chain seq x y z
N MET A 1 -10.19 2.97 6.15
CA MET A 1 -10.06 2.30 4.84
C MET A 1 -10.46 0.83 4.98
N SER A 2 -11.27 0.28 4.08
CA SER A 2 -11.59 -1.15 4.12
C SER A 2 -10.45 -2.00 3.55
N ARG A 3 -10.24 -3.22 4.07
CA ARG A 3 -9.27 -4.19 3.49
C ARG A 3 -9.52 -4.40 1.99
N ARG A 4 -10.79 -4.46 1.58
CA ARG A 4 -11.19 -4.65 0.18
C ARG A 4 -10.72 -3.50 -0.71
N ALA A 5 -10.85 -2.26 -0.27
CA ALA A 5 -10.38 -1.10 -1.02
C ALA A 5 -8.84 -1.14 -1.20
N PHE A 6 -8.12 -1.45 -0.12
CA PHE A 6 -6.66 -1.57 -0.16
C PHE A 6 -6.18 -2.68 -1.13
N TYR A 7 -6.78 -3.86 -1.08
CA TYR A 7 -6.45 -4.94 -2.02
C TYR A 7 -6.80 -4.61 -3.47
N ARG A 8 -7.89 -3.87 -3.71
CA ARG A 8 -8.23 -3.37 -5.05
C ARG A 8 -7.14 -2.45 -5.56
N TRP A 9 -6.70 -1.48 -4.74
CA TRP A 9 -5.64 -0.54 -5.08
C TRP A 9 -4.31 -1.22 -5.40
N ARG A 10 -3.93 -2.24 -4.63
CA ARG A 10 -2.77 -3.07 -4.98
C ARG A 10 -2.87 -3.72 -6.35
N LYS A 11 -4.04 -4.27 -6.71
CA LYS A 11 -4.23 -4.94 -8.01
C LYS A 11 -4.07 -3.98 -9.19
N ILE A 12 -4.42 -2.71 -9.00
CA ILE A 12 -4.32 -1.67 -10.03
C ILE A 12 -3.01 -0.87 -9.95
N GLY A 13 -2.05 -1.27 -9.10
CA GLY A 13 -0.76 -0.60 -8.95
C GLY A 13 -0.80 0.72 -8.16
N HIS A 14 -1.91 1.03 -7.49
CA HIS A 14 -2.10 2.26 -6.70
C HIS A 14 -1.91 1.99 -5.20
N ALA A 15 -0.87 1.27 -4.82
CA ALA A 15 -0.55 0.94 -3.44
C ALA A 15 0.94 1.12 -3.16
N PRO A 16 1.34 1.33 -1.88
CA PRO A 16 2.74 1.41 -1.49
C PRO A 16 3.49 0.10 -1.77
N GLN A 17 4.81 0.18 -1.87
CA GLN A 17 5.66 -0.95 -2.21
C GLN A 17 5.56 -2.06 -1.16
N ASP A 18 5.27 -3.28 -1.63
CA ASP A 18 5.06 -4.43 -0.78
C ASP A 18 6.25 -5.38 -0.72
N LEU A 19 6.39 -6.03 0.42
CA LEU A 19 7.33 -7.11 0.67
C LEU A 19 6.54 -8.41 0.81
N LYS A 20 6.72 -9.31 -0.16
CA LYS A 20 6.19 -10.66 -0.07
C LYS A 20 7.13 -11.51 0.78
N LEU A 21 6.63 -12.00 1.90
CA LEU A 21 7.37 -12.91 2.76
C LEU A 21 7.30 -14.35 2.22
N PRO A 22 8.28 -15.21 2.54
CA PRO A 22 8.29 -16.61 2.10
C PRO A 22 7.06 -17.42 2.55
N ASN A 23 6.43 -17.02 3.66
CA ASN A 23 5.20 -17.62 4.19
C ASN A 23 3.91 -17.18 3.46
N GLY A 24 4.02 -16.35 2.41
CA GLY A 24 2.88 -15.85 1.65
C GLY A 24 2.20 -14.61 2.25
N GLU A 25 2.65 -14.14 3.42
CA GLU A 25 2.21 -12.86 3.96
C GLU A 25 2.75 -11.69 3.13
N ILE A 26 1.98 -10.62 3.13
CA ILE A 26 2.35 -9.37 2.49
C ILE A 26 2.57 -8.35 3.59
N ARG A 27 3.78 -7.81 3.66
CA ARG A 27 4.13 -6.70 4.54
C ARG A 27 4.34 -5.45 3.70
N VAL A 28 4.12 -4.31 4.32
CA VAL A 28 4.47 -3.01 3.76
C VAL A 28 5.22 -2.28 4.84
N TRP A 29 6.34 -1.67 4.48
CA TRP A 29 7.09 -0.84 5.42
C TRP A 29 6.23 0.34 5.85
N ARG A 30 6.28 0.69 7.13
CA ARG A 30 5.49 1.82 7.66
C ARG A 30 5.87 3.13 6.96
N SER A 31 7.14 3.34 6.64
CA SER A 31 7.63 4.50 5.89
C SER A 31 6.98 4.60 4.51
N GLU A 32 6.92 3.49 3.76
CA GLU A 32 6.30 3.44 2.44
C GLU A 32 4.81 3.80 2.49
N VAL A 33 4.09 3.29 3.50
CA VAL A 33 2.68 3.67 3.71
C VAL A 33 2.56 5.17 3.98
N THR A 34 3.41 5.72 4.85
CA THR A 34 3.37 7.16 5.18
C THR A 34 3.68 8.02 3.95
N THR A 35 4.76 7.74 3.23
CA THR A 35 5.14 8.48 2.02
C THR A 35 4.05 8.43 0.96
N TRP A 36 3.42 7.26 0.78
CA TRP A 36 2.30 7.13 -0.15
C TRP A 36 1.09 7.97 0.27
N LEU A 37 0.74 7.99 1.57
CA LEU A 37 -0.35 8.83 2.07
C LEU A 37 -0.06 10.33 1.89
N GLU A 38 1.17 10.78 2.13
CA GLU A 38 1.55 12.17 1.87
C GLU A 38 1.49 12.51 0.37
N SER A 39 1.93 11.60 -0.52
CA SER A 39 1.81 11.83 -1.97
C SER A 39 0.36 12.00 -2.44
N LEU A 40 -0.59 11.29 -1.82
CA LEU A 40 -2.01 11.42 -2.12
C LEU A 40 -2.60 12.72 -1.55
N ARG A 41 -2.05 13.22 -0.43
CA ARG A 41 -2.44 14.49 0.16
C ARG A 41 -2.00 15.68 -0.68
N GLU A 42 -0.79 15.62 -1.25
CA GLU A 42 -0.27 16.67 -2.15
C GLU A 42 -1.00 16.71 -3.50
N ALA A 43 -1.58 15.59 -3.93
CA ALA A 43 -2.32 15.49 -5.18
C ALA A 43 -3.80 15.92 -5.09
N ALA A 44 -4.28 16.32 -3.90
CA ALA A 44 -5.66 16.72 -3.62
C ALA A 44 -5.81 18.25 -3.58
#